data_AF-A0AAE4JC73-F1
#
_entry.id   AF-A0AAE4JC73-F1
#
_cell.length_a   1.000
_cell.length_b   1.000
_cell.length_c   1.000
_cell.angle_alpha   90.00
_cell.angle_beta   90.00
_cell.angle_gamma   90.00
#
_symmetry.space_group_name_H-M   'P 1'
#
loop_
_entity.id
_entity.type
_entity.pdbx_description
1 polymer ?
#
loop_
_entity_poly.entity_id
_entity_poly.type
_entity_poly.pdbx_seq_one_letter_code
_entity_poly.pdbx_strand_id
1 'polypeptide(L)'
;MFSLFGLSVVPAAAATGDFAPPGCFGERYGTLFGQGVSVSCFPGEGYGYRVLAHCSNGSAFWLVAGLPVPYGFGPAVAECSGALLVPARVIAYQVDEI
;
A
#
# COMPACT_ATOMS: atom_id res chain seq x y z
N MET A 1 -11.39 28.72 39.68
CA MET A 1 -10.79 28.82 38.33
C MET A 1 -10.68 27.39 37.79
N PHE A 2 -11.65 26.98 36.97
CA PHE A 2 -11.71 25.62 36.40
C PHE A 2 -10.81 25.55 35.17
N SER A 3 -9.75 24.76 35.22
CA SER A 3 -8.86 24.53 34.08
C SER A 3 -9.42 23.38 33.23
N LEU A 4 -9.91 23.73 32.03
CA LEU A 4 -10.43 22.80 31.02
C LEU A 4 -9.66 23.02 29.71
N PHE A 5 -8.39 22.62 29.64
CA PHE A 5 -7.62 22.56 28.40
C PHE A 5 -6.51 21.51 28.58
N GLY A 6 -6.36 20.48 27.76
CA GLY A 6 -7.07 20.13 26.54
C GLY A 6 -6.88 18.63 26.30
N LEU A 7 -7.93 18.00 25.79
CA LEU A 7 -7.87 16.65 25.25
C LEU A 7 -6.93 16.70 24.03
N SER A 8 -5.74 16.13 24.18
CA SER A 8 -4.84 15.86 23.07
C SER A 8 -5.57 14.93 22.11
N VAL A 9 -6.03 15.49 20.99
CA VAL A 9 -6.56 14.73 19.87
C VAL A 9 -5.38 13.98 19.26
N VAL A 10 -5.15 12.75 19.74
CA VAL A 10 -4.25 11.81 19.07
C VAL A 10 -4.85 11.58 17.69
N PRO A 11 -4.11 11.79 16.58
CA PRO A 11 -4.64 11.43 15.28
C PRO A 11 -4.95 9.94 15.33
N ALA A 12 -6.20 9.57 15.08
CA ALA A 12 -6.56 8.18 14.87
C ALA A 12 -5.67 7.69 13.74
N ALA A 13 -4.70 6.82 14.06
CA ALA A 13 -3.96 6.10 13.04
C ALA A 13 -5.02 5.32 12.26
N ALA A 14 -5.38 5.83 11.08
CA ALA A 14 -6.27 5.15 10.18
C ALA A 14 -5.67 3.76 9.98
N ALA A 15 -6.41 2.73 10.39
CA ALA A 15 -6.07 1.36 10.07
C ALA A 15 -6.11 1.27 8.55
N THR A 16 -4.98 1.50 7.91
CA THR A 16 -4.82 1.31 6.48
C THR A 16 -4.83 -0.19 6.25
N GLY A 17 -6.04 -0.75 6.15
CA GLY A 17 -6.24 -2.09 5.61
C GLY A 17 -5.90 -2.08 4.12
N ASP A 18 -5.62 -3.26 3.58
CA ASP A 18 -5.48 -3.42 2.15
C ASP A 18 -6.82 -3.15 1.46
N PHE A 19 -6.81 -2.26 0.47
CA PHE A 19 -8.00 -1.91 -0.32
C PHE A 19 -7.89 -2.56 -1.70
N ALA A 20 -8.32 -3.82 -1.78
CA ALA A 20 -8.44 -4.56 -3.02
C ALA A 20 -9.93 -4.63 -3.44
N PRO A 21 -10.29 -4.22 -4.67
CA PRO A 21 -11.60 -4.46 -5.24
C PRO A 21 -11.96 -5.95 -5.23
N PRO A 22 -13.26 -6.31 -5.23
CA PRO A 22 -13.69 -7.70 -5.37
C PRO A 22 -13.06 -8.35 -6.61
N GLY A 23 -12.47 -9.53 -6.46
CA GLY A 23 -11.79 -10.23 -7.55
C GLY A 23 -10.30 -9.86 -7.72
N CYS A 24 -9.77 -8.96 -6.89
CA CYS A 24 -8.34 -8.72 -6.75
C CYS A 24 -7.75 -9.50 -5.56
N PHE A 25 -6.65 -10.19 -5.81
CA PHE A 25 -5.93 -11.00 -4.83
C PHE A 25 -4.50 -10.48 -4.73
N GLY A 26 -4.17 -9.90 -3.57
CA GLY A 26 -2.85 -9.36 -3.28
C GLY A 26 -2.07 -10.20 -2.29
N GLU A 27 -0.80 -10.45 -2.61
CA GLU A 27 0.16 -11.07 -1.70
C GLU A 27 1.33 -10.11 -1.45
N ARG A 28 1.71 -9.99 -0.17
CA ARG A 28 2.90 -9.23 0.24
C ARG A 28 4.12 -10.16 0.23
N TYR A 29 5.25 -9.67 -0.23
CA TYR A 29 6.51 -10.42 -0.25
C TYR A 29 7.68 -9.58 0.29
N GLY A 30 8.73 -10.24 0.76
CA GLY A 30 9.95 -9.59 1.25
C GLY A 30 10.97 -9.37 0.13
N THR A 31 11.72 -8.27 0.21
CA THR A 31 12.88 -7.99 -0.63
C THR A 31 14.11 -7.75 0.26
N LEU A 32 15.31 -7.64 -0.34
CA LEU A 32 16.57 -7.45 0.38
C LEU A 32 16.56 -6.25 1.35
N PHE A 33 15.92 -5.15 0.96
CA PHE A 33 15.86 -3.91 1.74
C PHE A 33 14.44 -3.41 1.96
N GLY A 34 13.44 -4.29 1.83
CA GLY A 34 12.07 -3.87 1.95
C GLY A 34 11.02 -4.95 1.76
N GLN A 35 9.85 -4.52 1.30
CA GLN A 35 8.71 -5.37 1.01
C GLN A 35 8.03 -4.90 -0.27
N GLY A 36 7.45 -5.85 -1.00
CA GLY A 36 6.59 -5.56 -2.13
C GLY A 36 5.20 -6.14 -1.94
N VAL A 37 4.31 -5.73 -2.82
CA VAL A 37 2.99 -6.33 -2.99
C VAL A 37 2.83 -6.70 -4.47
N SER A 38 2.29 -7.89 -4.69
CA SER A 38 1.91 -8.42 -5.99
C SER A 38 0.41 -8.66 -5.95
N VAL A 39 -0.34 -7.98 -6.82
CA VAL A 39 -1.79 -8.14 -6.90
C VAL A 39 -2.17 -8.65 -8.27
N SER A 40 -2.96 -9.73 -8.30
CA SER A 40 -3.61 -10.21 -9.52
C SER A 40 -5.10 -9.91 -9.44
N CYS A 41 -5.66 -9.28 -10.45
CA CYS A 41 -7.09 -9.03 -10.54
C CYS A 41 -7.72 -9.80 -11.70
N PHE A 42 -8.90 -10.36 -11.47
CA PHE A 42 -9.77 -10.85 -12.54
C PHE A 42 -10.23 -9.67 -13.43
N PRO A 43 -10.59 -9.93 -14.70
CA PRO A 43 -11.06 -8.88 -15.62
C PRO A 43 -12.22 -8.07 -15.02
N GLY A 44 -12.08 -6.75 -14.99
CA GLY A 44 -13.06 -5.78 -14.50
C GLY A 44 -13.63 -4.89 -15.61
N GLU A 45 -14.23 -3.76 -15.23
CA GLU A 45 -14.81 -2.79 -16.19
C GLU A 45 -13.73 -1.94 -16.92
N GLY A 46 -12.49 -1.94 -16.43
CA GLY A 46 -11.35 -1.20 -17.00
C GLY A 46 -10.53 -1.96 -18.05
N TYR A 47 -9.52 -1.27 -18.61
CA TYR A 47 -8.52 -1.86 -19.50
C TYR A 47 -7.39 -2.55 -18.73
N GLY A 48 -7.18 -2.13 -17.48
CA GLY A 48 -6.19 -2.73 -16.60
C GLY A 48 -6.29 -2.17 -15.20
N TYR A 49 -5.23 -2.40 -14.44
CA TYR A 49 -5.15 -1.96 -13.06
C TYR A 49 -3.70 -1.67 -12.70
N ARG A 50 -3.51 -0.84 -11.67
CA ARG A 50 -2.23 -0.66 -11.01
C ARG A 50 -2.38 -0.83 -9.51
N VAL A 51 -1.28 -1.12 -8.85
CA VAL A 51 -1.21 -1.19 -7.39
C VAL A 51 -0.46 0.01 -6.87
N LEU A 52 -0.98 0.60 -5.80
CA LEU A 52 -0.39 1.72 -5.08
C LEU A 52 -0.06 1.20 -3.68
N ALA A 53 1.23 1.02 -3.39
CA ALA A 53 1.71 0.58 -2.10
C ALA A 53 1.92 1.78 -1.16
N HIS A 54 1.38 1.70 0.04
CA HIS A 54 1.66 2.60 1.14
C HIS A 54 2.84 2.05 1.90
N CYS A 55 3.96 2.76 1.81
CA CYS A 55 5.23 2.36 2.35
C CYS A 55 5.52 3.08 3.67
N SER A 56 6.25 2.40 4.55
CA SER A 56 6.81 3.06 5.72
C SER A 56 8.20 2.54 6.07
N ASN A 57 8.98 3.41 6.67
CA ASN A 57 10.30 3.10 7.21
C ASN A 57 10.54 3.96 8.45
N GLY A 58 10.45 3.34 9.63
CA GLY A 58 10.44 4.06 10.90
C GLY A 58 9.28 5.08 10.96
N SER A 59 9.63 6.37 10.98
CA SER A 59 8.71 7.52 10.99
C SER A 59 8.42 8.11 9.61
N ALA A 60 9.05 7.62 8.55
CA ALA A 60 8.80 8.05 7.18
C ALA A 60 7.67 7.23 6.54
N PHE A 61 6.80 7.92 5.79
CA PHE A 61 5.68 7.33 5.05
C PHE A 61 5.65 7.92 3.64
N TRP A 62 5.43 7.07 2.64
CA TRP A 62 5.32 7.50 1.25
C TRP A 62 4.48 6.50 0.46
N LEU A 63 4.15 6.86 -0.78
CA LEU A 63 3.34 6.04 -1.68
C LEU A 63 4.18 5.67 -2.90
N VAL A 64 4.12 4.40 -3.30
CA VAL A 64 4.78 3.88 -4.51
C VAL A 64 3.72 3.35 -5.45
N ALA A 65 3.68 3.90 -6.67
CA ALA A 65 2.84 3.39 -7.73
C ALA A 65 3.57 2.32 -8.53
N GLY A 66 2.95 1.15 -8.63
CA GLY A 66 3.35 0.11 -9.56
C GLY A 66 3.03 0.48 -11.01
N LEU A 67 3.58 -0.30 -11.93
CA LEU A 67 3.25 -0.17 -13.35
C LEU A 67 1.81 -0.62 -13.60
N PRO A 68 1.09 0.05 -14.50
CA PRO A 68 -0.21 -0.41 -14.95
C PRO A 68 -0.04 -1.70 -15.74
N VAL A 69 -0.89 -2.69 -15.45
CA VAL A 69 -0.94 -3.96 -16.16
C VAL A 69 -2.35 -4.22 -16.67
N PRO A 70 -2.49 -4.70 -17.93
CA PRO A 70 -3.78 -5.11 -18.43
C PRO A 70 -4.28 -6.37 -17.69
N TYR A 71 -5.60 -6.50 -17.62
CA TYR A 71 -6.22 -7.70 -17.05
C TYR A 71 -5.75 -8.98 -17.78
N GLY A 72 -5.39 -10.01 -17.03
CA GLY A 72 -4.91 -11.29 -17.58
C GLY A 72 -3.44 -11.34 -18.02
N PHE A 73 -2.68 -10.25 -17.92
CA PHE A 73 -1.25 -10.20 -18.29
C PHE A 73 -0.27 -10.43 -17.12
N GLY A 74 -0.79 -10.82 -15.96
CA GLY A 74 -0.01 -11.08 -14.75
C GLY A 74 -0.29 -10.07 -13.64
N PRO A 75 0.44 -10.17 -12.52
CA PRO A 75 0.21 -9.32 -11.37
C PRO A 75 0.76 -7.90 -11.57
N ALA A 76 0.04 -6.93 -11.03
CA ALA A 76 0.54 -5.58 -10.78
C ALA A 76 1.45 -5.62 -9.54
N VAL A 77 2.61 -4.97 -9.63
CA VAL A 77 3.61 -5.01 -8.55
C VAL A 77 4.01 -3.61 -8.13
N ALA A 78 4.10 -3.38 -6.82
CA ALA A 78 4.66 -2.17 -6.22
C ALA A 78 5.59 -2.52 -5.05
N GLU A 79 6.77 -1.90 -5.02
CA GLU A 79 7.82 -2.22 -4.05
C GLU A 79 8.18 -1.03 -3.17
N CYS A 80 8.18 -1.26 -1.87
CA CYS A 80 8.71 -0.35 -0.86
C CYS A 80 10.16 -0.71 -0.58
N SER A 81 11.10 0.13 -1.00
CA SER A 81 12.53 -0.05 -0.74
C SER A 81 13.02 0.93 0.32
N GLY A 82 13.76 0.41 1.29
CA GLY A 82 14.40 1.17 2.36
C GLY A 82 15.92 1.19 2.24
N ALA A 83 16.58 1.59 3.32
CA ALA A 83 18.04 1.58 3.43
C ALA A 83 18.53 0.28 4.09
N LEU A 84 19.85 0.01 4.01
CA LEU A 84 20.47 -1.22 4.49
C LEU A 84 20.12 -1.60 5.95
N LEU A 85 20.03 -0.59 6.83
CA LEU A 85 19.75 -0.78 8.26
C LEU A 85 18.30 -0.51 8.65
N VAL A 86 17.50 0.02 7.72
CA VAL A 86 16.12 0.39 7.99
C VAL A 86 15.30 -0.03 6.76
N PRO A 87 14.87 -1.30 6.70
CA PRO A 87 14.10 -1.81 5.58
C PRO A 87 12.71 -1.19 5.56
N ALA A 88 12.20 -0.93 4.36
CA ALA A 88 10.84 -0.42 4.20
C ALA A 88 9.81 -1.55 4.29
N ARG A 89 8.60 -1.24 4.73
CA ARG A 89 7.49 -2.20 4.81
C ARG A 89 6.28 -1.68 4.06
N VAL A 90 5.52 -2.58 3.46
CA VAL A 90 4.18 -2.29 2.92
C VAL A 90 3.23 -2.30 4.12
N ILE A 91 2.69 -1.14 4.49
CA ILE A 91 1.69 -1.05 5.57
C ILE A 91 0.28 -1.27 5.03
N ALA A 92 0.02 -0.83 3.80
CA ALA A 92 -1.20 -1.08 3.06
C ALA A 92 -0.94 -1.03 1.56
N TYR A 93 -1.89 -1.51 0.77
CA TYR A 93 -1.95 -1.23 -0.65
C TYR A 93 -3.37 -0.90 -1.08
N GLN A 94 -3.50 -0.23 -2.22
CA GLN A 94 -4.76 -0.01 -2.90
C GLN A 94 -4.62 -0.36 -4.38
N VAL A 95 -5.68 -0.88 -5.00
CA VAL A 95 -5.73 -1.11 -6.44
C VAL A 95 -6.53 0.01 -7.08
N ASP A 96 -6.01 0.52 -8.19
CA ASP A 96 -6.62 1.58 -8.99
C ASP A 96 -6.88 1.02 -10.40
N GLU A 97 -8.15 0.97 -10.79
CA GLU A 97 -8.58 0.54 -12.12
C GLU A 97 -8.32 1.64 -13.16
N ILE A 98 -7.89 1.25 -14.35
CA ILE A 98 -7.44 2.16 -15.42
C ILE A 98 -8.15 1.84 -16.73
#